data_AF-A0A7R9X2M2-F1
#
_entry.id   AF-A0A7R9X2M2-F1
#
_cell.length_a   1.000
_cell.length_b   1.000
_cell.length_c   1.000
_cell.angle_alpha   90.00
_cell.angle_beta   90.00
_cell.angle_gamma   90.00
#
_symmetry.space_group_name_H-M   'P 1'
#
loop_
_entity.id
_entity.type
_entity.pdbx_description
1 polymer ?
#
loop_
_entity_poly.entity_id
_entity_poly.type
_entity_poly.pdbx_seq_one_letter_code
_entity_poly.pdbx_strand_id
1 'polypeptide(L)'
;YKSGEVCPERTFCIVLGVSLPGVCSIMTYEAGDIFCLLELCLKSTSFQFNGKFYRQTAGAPMGSPISPVIAEIYMEHYEDTVMRAIPLRPREFFRYVDDTFLIWPHGQDTIELFFTKLNSLNDSIQWTWERETNNELPFPVIRKIGTVDR
;
A
#
# COMPACT_ATOMS: atom_id res chain seq x y z
N TYR A 1 20.98 -35.93 6.60
CA TYR A 1 20.50 -36.16 7.98
C TYR A 1 20.76 -34.89 8.76
N LYS A 2 19.77 -34.39 9.50
CA LYS A 2 19.77 -33.05 10.14
C LYS A 2 20.96 -32.85 11.08
N SER A 3 21.52 -31.64 11.08
CA SER A 3 21.83 -30.89 12.30
C SER A 3 21.58 -29.42 11.99
N GLY A 4 20.51 -28.86 12.57
CA GLY A 4 20.20 -27.45 12.45
C GLY A 4 21.03 -26.66 13.45
N GLU A 5 21.56 -25.53 12.98
CA GLU A 5 21.94 -24.43 13.85
C GLU A 5 20.93 -23.29 13.65
N VAL A 6 20.36 -22.87 14.76
CA VAL A 6 19.42 -21.75 14.87
C VAL A 6 20.25 -20.47 14.88
N CYS A 7 20.13 -19.65 13.83
CA CYS A 7 20.63 -18.28 13.86
C CYS A 7 19.54 -17.34 14.41
N PRO A 8 19.85 -16.53 15.43
CA PRO A 8 18.91 -15.60 16.04
C PRO A 8 18.80 -14.31 15.21
N GLU A 9 17.58 -13.77 15.19
CA GLU A 9 17.19 -12.43 14.75
C GLU A 9 17.38 -12.03 13.26
N ARG A 10 16.25 -12.10 12.54
CA ARG A 10 15.78 -11.15 11.51
C ARG A 10 16.77 -10.70 10.42
N THR A 11 17.34 -11.65 9.67
CA THR A 11 17.90 -11.35 8.34
C THR A 11 17.14 -12.12 7.27
N PHE A 12 16.31 -11.40 6.50
CA PHE A 12 15.67 -11.94 5.30
C PHE A 12 16.72 -12.00 4.17
N CYS A 13 17.21 -13.20 3.86
CA CYS A 13 18.07 -13.41 2.70
C CYS A 13 17.21 -13.50 1.43
N ILE A 14 17.12 -12.42 0.66
CA ILE A 14 16.59 -12.46 -0.71
C ILE A 14 17.75 -12.83 -1.64
N VAL A 15 17.77 -14.06 -2.13
CA VAL A 15 18.76 -14.52 -3.11
C VAL A 15 18.31 -14.04 -4.51
N LEU A 16 18.78 -12.86 -4.95
CA LEU A 16 18.71 -12.50 -6.36
C LEU A 16 19.86 -13.21 -7.09
N GLY A 17 19.51 -14.27 -7.82
CA GLY A 17 20.46 -15.09 -8.57
C GLY A 17 21.07 -14.35 -9.76
N VAL A 18 22.16 -13.60 -9.52
CA VAL A 18 23.08 -13.15 -10.56
C VAL A 18 24.41 -13.86 -10.34
N SER A 19 24.59 -15.00 -11.02
CA SER A 19 25.85 -15.75 -10.99
C SER A 19 26.83 -15.16 -11.99
N LEU A 20 27.65 -14.19 -11.56
CA LEU A 20 28.89 -13.84 -12.24
C LEU A 20 30.01 -14.80 -11.77
N PRO A 21 30.79 -15.40 -12.69
CA PRO A 21 31.84 -16.34 -12.31
C PRO A 21 32.97 -15.60 -11.55
N GLY A 22 33.18 -15.97 -10.29
CA GLY A 22 34.32 -15.52 -9.48
C GLY A 22 33.99 -14.73 -8.21
N VAL A 23 32.71 -14.49 -7.89
CA VAL A 23 32.33 -13.74 -6.67
C VAL A 23 31.41 -14.58 -5.80
N CYS A 24 31.98 -15.36 -4.88
CA CYS A 24 31.23 -15.90 -3.75
C CYS A 24 31.35 -14.92 -2.59
N SER A 25 30.58 -13.84 -2.65
CA SER A 25 30.30 -13.02 -1.48
C SER A 25 28.80 -13.03 -1.30
N ILE A 26 28.34 -13.60 -0.19
CA ILE A 26 27.02 -13.35 0.35
C ILE A 26 26.95 -11.82 0.50
N MET A 27 26.33 -11.13 -0.46
CA MET A 27 26.13 -9.69 -0.34
C MET A 27 25.05 -9.48 0.72
N THR A 28 25.49 -9.27 1.94
CA THR A 28 24.64 -8.71 3.00
C THR A 28 24.51 -7.22 2.71
N TYR A 29 23.36 -6.80 2.22
CA TYR A 29 23.07 -5.38 2.04
C TYR A 29 22.66 -4.79 3.39
N GLU A 30 23.27 -3.66 3.78
CA GLU A 30 22.74 -2.90 4.91
C GLU A 30 21.45 -2.19 4.51
N ALA A 31 20.64 -1.77 5.49
CA ALA A 31 19.38 -1.07 5.21
C ALA A 31 19.61 0.17 4.31
N GLY A 32 20.73 0.88 4.50
CA GLY A 32 21.10 2.03 3.68
C GLY A 32 21.32 1.71 2.20
N ASP A 33 21.97 0.57 1.90
CA ASP A 33 22.19 0.14 0.51
C ASP A 33 20.88 -0.18 -0.19
N ILE A 34 19.96 -0.83 0.54
CA ILE A 34 18.61 -1.14 0.03
C ILE A 34 17.86 0.16 -0.26
N PHE A 35 17.89 1.14 0.64
CA PHE A 35 17.26 2.45 0.40
C PHE A 35 17.84 3.16 -0.81
N CYS A 36 19.16 3.11 -1.00
CA CYS A 36 19.80 3.71 -2.18
C CYS A 36 19.34 3.04 -3.48
N LEU A 37 19.23 1.70 -3.48
CA LEU A 37 18.73 0.96 -4.64
C LEU A 37 17.25 1.24 -4.90
N LEU A 38 16.42 1.31 -3.87
CA LEU A 38 15.00 1.70 -3.97
C LEU A 38 14.85 3.08 -4.59
N GLU A 39 15.59 4.06 -4.07
CA GLU A 39 15.58 5.43 -4.56
C GLU A 39 15.99 5.51 -6.03
N LEU A 40 17.04 4.76 -6.41
CA LEU A 40 17.46 4.66 -7.81
C LEU A 40 16.34 4.07 -8.68
N CYS A 41 15.78 2.92 -8.29
CA CYS A 41 14.72 2.23 -9.03
C CYS A 41 13.47 3.09 -9.20
N LEU A 42 13.11 3.90 -8.21
CA LEU A 42 11.93 4.78 -8.24
C LEU A 42 12.20 6.08 -9.01
N LYS A 43 13.44 6.58 -9.06
CA LYS A 43 13.80 7.81 -9.79
C LYS A 43 14.15 7.58 -11.26
N SER A 44 14.60 6.38 -11.63
CA SER A 44 15.03 6.04 -12.99
C SER A 44 13.89 5.54 -13.88
N THR A 45 12.63 5.83 -13.52
CA THR A 45 11.45 5.27 -14.18
C THR A 45 11.08 6.07 -15.43
N SER A 46 11.32 5.47 -16.59
CA SER A 46 10.94 6.01 -17.89
C SER A 46 10.18 4.98 -18.71
N PHE A 47 9.21 5.42 -19.51
CA PHE A 47 8.44 4.57 -20.41
C PHE A 47 8.36 5.20 -21.81
N GLN A 48 8.09 4.38 -22.82
CA GLN A 48 7.91 4.83 -24.20
C GLN A 48 6.43 4.82 -24.58
N PHE A 49 5.95 5.91 -25.16
CA PHE A 49 4.60 6.01 -25.71
C PHE A 49 4.62 6.80 -27.02
N ASN A 50 3.98 6.27 -28.07
CA ASN A 50 4.00 6.84 -29.43
C ASN A 50 5.40 7.21 -29.92
N GLY A 51 6.38 6.34 -29.70
CA GLY A 51 7.77 6.53 -30.11
C GLY A 51 8.57 7.56 -29.30
N LYS A 52 7.95 8.23 -28.32
CA LYS A 52 8.60 9.22 -27.44
C LYS A 52 8.84 8.65 -26.05
N PHE A 53 9.96 9.03 -25.44
CA PHE A 53 10.29 8.66 -24.06
C PHE A 53 9.75 9.69 -23.08
N TYR A 54 9.16 9.21 -22.00
CA TYR A 54 8.64 10.00 -20.90
C TYR A 54 9.24 9.50 -19.60
N ARG A 55 9.50 10.42 -18.68
CA ARG A 55 9.88 10.11 -17.30
C ARG A 55 8.67 10.30 -16.41
N GLN A 56 8.39 9.31 -15.57
CA GLN A 56 7.35 9.44 -14.56
C GLN A 56 7.83 10.38 -13.45
N THR A 57 7.02 11.38 -13.12
CA THR A 57 7.35 12.41 -12.13
C THR A 57 6.63 12.21 -10.80
N ALA A 58 5.54 11.45 -10.79
CA ALA A 58 4.72 11.19 -9.62
C ALA A 58 4.13 9.77 -9.66
N GLY A 59 3.89 9.22 -8.47
CA GLY A 59 3.40 7.86 -8.28
C GLY A 59 4.47 6.80 -8.53
N ALA A 60 4.11 5.54 -8.25
CA ALA A 60 4.97 4.40 -8.54
C ALA A 60 4.77 3.94 -10.00
N PRO A 61 5.81 3.48 -10.70
CA PRO A 61 5.70 2.98 -12.07
C PRO A 61 4.86 1.71 -12.15
N MET A 62 3.78 1.76 -12.92
CA MET A 62 3.03 0.56 -13.26
C MET A 62 3.93 -0.42 -14.03
N GLY A 63 3.91 -1.68 -13.62
CA GLY A 63 4.73 -2.74 -14.23
C GLY A 63 6.12 -2.92 -13.62
N SER A 64 6.55 -2.05 -12.71
CA SER A 64 7.75 -2.33 -11.91
C SER A 64 7.43 -3.35 -10.81
N PRO A 65 8.27 -4.38 -10.60
CA PRO A 65 8.03 -5.39 -9.56
C PRO A 65 8.05 -4.80 -8.14
N ILE A 66 8.63 -3.62 -7.94
CA ILE A 66 8.74 -2.98 -6.63
C ILE A 66 7.59 -2.05 -6.29
N SER A 67 6.89 -1.55 -7.31
CA SER A 67 5.81 -0.58 -7.15
C SER A 67 4.68 -1.06 -6.23
N PRO A 68 4.19 -2.32 -6.32
CA PRO A 68 3.12 -2.77 -5.45
C PRO A 68 3.51 -2.68 -3.97
N VAL A 69 4.76 -3.04 -3.62
CA VAL A 69 5.25 -3.00 -2.23
C VAL A 69 5.36 -1.56 -1.73
N ILE A 70 5.88 -0.66 -2.56
CA ILE A 70 6.02 0.76 -2.18
C ILE A 70 4.65 1.44 -2.07
N ALA A 71 3.72 1.14 -2.97
CA ALA A 71 2.35 1.63 -2.91
C ALA A 71 1.65 1.15 -1.63
N GLU A 72 1.79 -0.13 -1.29
CA GLU A 72 1.21 -0.71 -0.07
C GLU A 72 1.72 -0.01 1.20
N ILE A 73 3.05 0.15 1.34
CA ILE A 73 3.67 0.84 2.49
C ILE A 73 3.18 2.29 2.60
N TYR A 74 3.13 3.00 1.47
CA TYR A 74 2.66 4.39 1.45
C TYR A 74 1.19 4.48 1.86
N MET A 75 0.33 3.59 1.35
CA MET A 75 -1.10 3.58 1.67
C MET A 75 -1.37 3.20 3.12
N GLU A 76 -0.64 2.24 3.68
CA GLU A 76 -0.72 1.89 5.11
C GLU A 76 -0.35 3.10 6.00
N HIS A 77 0.73 3.82 5.66
CA HIS A 77 1.12 5.04 6.37
C HIS A 77 0.07 6.16 6.24
N TYR A 78 -0.51 6.30 5.06
CA TYR A 78 -1.56 7.28 4.77
C TYR A 78 -2.80 7.03 5.65
N GLU A 79 -3.28 5.79 5.68
CA GLU A 79 -4.43 5.35 6.47
C GLU A 79 -4.19 5.52 7.97
N ASP A 80 -3.04 5.06 8.48
CA ASP A 80 -2.68 5.19 9.90
C ASP A 80 -2.63 6.67 10.33
N THR A 81 -2.14 7.55 9.46
CA THR A 81 -2.13 9.00 9.70
C THR A 81 -3.54 9.56 9.84
N VAL A 82 -4.48 9.14 8.99
CA VAL A 82 -5.90 9.52 9.09
C VAL A 82 -6.52 8.98 10.39
N MET A 83 -6.33 7.69 10.67
CA MET A 83 -6.93 7.00 11.81
C MET A 83 -6.44 7.54 13.16
N ARG A 84 -5.23 8.11 13.21
CA ARG A 84 -4.71 8.84 14.36
C ARG A 84 -5.30 10.24 14.50
N ALA A 85 -5.63 10.91 13.40
CA ALA A 85 -6.12 12.28 13.40
C ALA A 85 -7.63 12.41 13.71
N ILE A 86 -8.43 11.36 13.48
CA ILE A 86 -9.89 11.41 13.59
C ILE A 86 -10.38 10.66 14.86
N PRO A 87 -11.32 11.24 15.63
CA PRO A 87 -11.84 10.60 16.85
C PRO A 87 -12.78 9.42 16.57
N LEU A 88 -13.54 9.48 15.47
CA LEU A 88 -14.44 8.42 15.04
C LEU A 88 -13.70 7.47 14.10
N ARG A 89 -13.70 6.18 14.44
CA ARG A 89 -13.03 5.14 13.67
C ARG A 89 -14.00 4.12 13.11
N PRO A 90 -13.72 3.55 11.94
CA PRO A 90 -14.49 2.41 11.46
C PRO A 90 -14.37 1.25 12.45
N ARG A 91 -15.40 0.41 12.51
CA ARG A 91 -15.37 -0.83 13.30
C ARG A 91 -14.44 -1.85 12.66
N GLU A 92 -14.54 -1.98 11.34
CA GLU A 92 -13.69 -2.84 10.51
C GLU A 92 -13.17 -2.01 9.35
N PHE A 93 -11.93 -2.24 8.94
CA PHE A 93 -11.28 -1.59 7.80
C PHE A 93 -10.34 -2.61 7.14
N PHE A 94 -10.64 -2.96 5.90
CA PHE A 94 -9.86 -3.90 5.09
C PHE A 94 -9.57 -3.25 3.75
N ARG A 95 -8.30 -3.26 3.32
CA ARG A 95 -7.90 -2.82 1.99
C ARG A 95 -7.33 -3.97 1.19
N TYR A 96 -7.69 -4.05 -0.08
CA TYR A 96 -7.11 -4.92 -1.09
C TYR A 96 -6.66 -4.07 -2.28
N VAL A 97 -5.35 -3.80 -2.35
CA VAL A 97 -4.73 -2.93 -3.37
C VAL A 97 -5.41 -1.55 -3.38
N ASP A 98 -6.33 -1.32 -4.32
CA ASP A 98 -7.05 -0.05 -4.52
C ASP A 98 -8.44 -0.04 -3.87
N ASP A 99 -8.98 -1.22 -3.53
CA ASP A 99 -10.34 -1.36 -3.00
C ASP A 99 -10.33 -1.41 -1.48
N THR A 100 -11.19 -0.64 -0.84
CA THR A 100 -11.27 -0.60 0.63
C THR A 100 -12.68 -0.86 1.11
N PHE A 101 -12.83 -1.89 1.94
CA PHE A 101 -14.04 -2.19 2.67
C PHE A 101 -13.93 -1.63 4.09
N LEU A 102 -14.93 -0.87 4.53
CA LEU A 102 -15.04 -0.46 5.92
C LEU A 102 -16.47 -0.59 6.44
N ILE A 103 -16.58 -0.75 7.76
CA ILE A 103 -17.86 -0.71 8.48
C ILE A 103 -17.91 0.54 9.34
N TRP A 104 -18.84 1.45 9.03
CA TRP A 104 -18.98 2.72 9.73
C TRP A 104 -20.23 2.74 10.63
N PRO A 105 -20.09 2.69 11.97
CA PRO A 105 -21.22 2.63 12.90
C PRO A 105 -21.76 4.01 13.33
N HIS A 106 -21.14 5.12 12.92
CA HIS A 106 -21.37 6.45 13.52
C HIS A 106 -22.40 7.32 12.78
N GLY A 107 -23.23 6.73 11.92
CA GLY A 107 -24.22 7.45 11.11
C GLY A 107 -23.65 8.00 9.79
N GLN A 108 -24.53 8.58 8.96
CA GLN A 108 -24.18 9.00 7.61
C GLN A 108 -23.38 10.30 7.59
N ASP A 109 -23.83 11.34 8.27
CA ASP A 109 -23.20 12.67 8.20
C ASP A 109 -21.72 12.64 8.65
N THR A 110 -21.39 11.72 9.56
CA THR A 110 -20.02 11.55 10.07
C THR A 110 -19.09 10.84 9.08
N ILE A 111 -19.62 10.01 8.16
CA ILE A 111 -18.82 9.35 7.13
C ILE A 111 -18.36 10.34 6.06
N GLU A 112 -19.23 11.28 5.71
CA GLU A 112 -18.90 12.33 4.73
C GLU A 112 -17.80 13.24 5.25
N LEU A 113 -17.83 13.58 6.55
CA LEU A 113 -16.76 14.31 7.20
C LEU A 113 -15.45 13.51 7.23
N PHE A 114 -15.53 12.20 7.48
CA PHE A 114 -14.37 11.30 7.45
C PHE A 114 -13.70 11.32 6.07
N PHE A 115 -14.46 11.09 4.99
CA PHE A 115 -13.92 11.11 3.62
C PHE A 115 -13.44 12.50 3.18
N THR A 116 -14.12 13.56 3.60
CA THR A 116 -13.66 14.94 3.37
C THR A 116 -12.28 15.16 3.98
N LYS A 117 -12.07 14.72 5.23
CA LYS A 117 -10.78 14.85 5.90
C LYS A 117 -9.72 13.98 5.25
N LEU A 118 -10.09 12.75 4.88
CA LEU A 118 -9.21 11.80 4.23
C LEU A 118 -8.72 12.33 2.88
N ASN A 119 -9.59 12.95 2.07
CA ASN A 119 -9.23 13.56 0.79
C ASN A 119 -8.46 14.88 0.90
N SER A 120 -8.45 15.51 2.07
CA SER A 120 -7.70 16.75 2.31
C SER A 120 -6.20 16.54 2.55
N LEU A 121 -5.74 15.29 2.72
CA LEU A 121 -4.33 15.00 3.02
C LEU A 121 -3.43 15.03 1.78
N ASN A 122 -3.97 14.69 0.61
CA ASN A 122 -3.20 14.66 -0.63
C ASN A 122 -4.11 14.92 -1.84
N ASP A 123 -3.85 16.02 -2.55
CA ASP A 123 -4.60 16.40 -3.75
C ASP A 123 -4.52 15.37 -4.88
N SER A 124 -3.47 14.54 -4.91
CA SER A 124 -3.25 13.50 -5.92
C SER A 124 -4.01 12.20 -5.62
N ILE A 125 -4.52 12.01 -4.40
CA ILE A 125 -5.21 10.79 -3.98
C ILE A 125 -6.60 11.16 -3.48
N GLN A 126 -7.62 10.78 -4.25
CA GLN A 126 -9.00 11.08 -3.94
C GLN A 126 -9.77 9.78 -3.75
N TRP A 127 -10.32 9.62 -2.57
CA TRP A 127 -11.14 8.48 -2.19
C TRP A 127 -12.59 8.76 -2.51
N THR A 128 -13.20 7.81 -3.19
CA THR A 128 -14.64 7.74 -3.40
C THR A 128 -15.23 6.64 -2.52
N TRP A 129 -16.51 6.75 -2.21
CA TRP A 129 -17.19 5.74 -1.42
C TRP A 129 -18.61 5.53 -1.91
N GLU A 130 -19.09 4.31 -1.76
CA GLU A 130 -20.43 3.90 -2.18
C GLU A 130 -21.09 3.06 -1.07
N ARG A 131 -22.41 3.17 -0.92
CA ARG A 131 -23.12 2.41 0.12
C ARG A 131 -23.68 1.10 -0.43
N GLU A 132 -23.52 0.03 0.33
CA GLU A 132 -24.36 -1.17 0.21
C GLU A 132 -25.84 -0.81 0.03
N THR A 133 -26.46 -1.39 -1.00
CA THR A 133 -27.87 -1.21 -1.34
C THR A 133 -28.50 -2.57 -1.60
N ASN A 134 -29.69 -2.84 -1.07
CA ASN A 134 -30.41 -4.13 -1.26
C ASN A 134 -29.61 -5.38 -0.87
N ASN A 135 -28.77 -5.31 0.17
CA ASN A 135 -27.84 -6.37 0.58
C ASN A 135 -26.81 -6.76 -0.50
N GLU A 136 -26.62 -5.90 -1.50
CA GLU A 136 -25.61 -6.04 -2.54
C GLU A 136 -24.54 -4.98 -2.33
N LEU A 137 -23.29 -5.44 -2.43
CA LEU A 137 -22.13 -4.59 -2.37
C LEU A 137 -21.85 -4.06 -3.79
N PRO A 138 -21.72 -2.74 -3.99
CA PRO A 138 -21.28 -2.23 -5.28
C PRO A 138 -19.85 -2.72 -5.55
N PHE A 139 -19.57 -3.17 -6.77
CA PHE A 139 -18.19 -3.43 -7.21
C PHE A 139 -17.65 -2.08 -7.68
N PRO A 140 -16.76 -1.35 -6.96
CA PRO A 140 -15.94 -1.66 -5.77
C PRO A 140 -16.49 -1.05 -4.44
N VAL A 141 -16.35 -1.76 -3.31
CA VAL A 141 -17.32 -1.74 -2.18
C VAL A 141 -17.09 -0.70 -1.05
N ILE A 142 -18.17 -0.13 -0.44
CA ILE A 142 -18.25 0.18 1.03
C ILE A 142 -19.58 -0.28 1.71
N ARG A 143 -19.52 -0.78 2.97
CA ARG A 143 -20.64 -1.34 3.77
C ARG A 143 -21.07 -0.50 4.98
N LYS A 144 -22.39 -0.47 5.27
CA LYS A 144 -22.99 -0.06 6.56
C LYS A 144 -23.58 -1.30 7.25
N ILE A 145 -23.05 -1.74 8.40
CA ILE A 145 -23.81 -2.62 9.32
C ILE A 145 -24.45 -1.74 10.40
N GLY A 146 -25.68 -1.31 10.15
CA GLY A 146 -26.58 -0.98 11.25
C GLY A 146 -27.17 -2.29 11.77
N THR A 147 -26.64 -2.81 12.88
CA THR A 147 -27.41 -3.77 13.67
C THR A 147 -28.38 -2.95 14.51
N VAL A 148 -29.63 -2.84 14.04
CA VAL A 148 -30.75 -2.69 14.98
C VAL A 148 -31.20 -4.11 15.26
N ASP A 149 -30.69 -4.66 16.35
CA ASP A 149 -31.37 -5.72 17.09
C ASP A 149 -31.20 -5.41 18.58
N ARG A 150 -32.04 -4.49 19.04
CA ARG A 150 -32.93 -4.62 20.21
C ARG A 150 -33.89 -3.45 20.25
#